data_AF-A0A2E2PXS1-F1
#
_entry.id   AF-A0A2E2PXS1-F1
#
_cell.length_a   1.000
_cell.length_b   1.000
_cell.length_c   1.000
_cell.angle_alpha   90.00
_cell.angle_beta   90.00
_cell.angle_gamma   90.00
#
_symmetry.space_group_name_H-M   'P 1'
#
loop_
_entity.id
_entity.type
_entity.pdbx_description
1 polymer ?
#
loop_
_entity_poly.entity_id
_entity_poly.type
_entity_poly.pdbx_seq_one_letter_code
_entity_poly.pdbx_strand_id
1 'polypeptide(L)'
;MPSATREGSTVRRQFSDQQHDAYVGHLLRDALSGRASAEVLAELGLDLLEEHCVVLVAALDRPAADRLAEQSHFAAAWRSATDRLGSTLPCADLATEVVALLPVGGAPSRRAGEDLVQRAVATVAGEGGGFTCGVSRAARVTGLPTAYDQASRAVEVGRRVHGGGVTSFFDDLGVDRLLASVTDRDELRAFARDVLGPLAGEDPEAEGLRVTLQALLDTNFNVAEAARAQFFHYNTMRYRLAKIERLVGPVSSDARVRLDVAVALRVWG
;
A
#
# COMPACT_ATOMS: atom_id res chain seq x y z
N MET A 1 -10.54 -40.22 -46.46
CA MET A 1 -9.48 -39.80 -45.51
C MET A 1 -9.32 -38.28 -45.60
N PRO A 2 -10.01 -37.50 -44.76
CA PRO A 2 -9.75 -36.07 -44.63
C PRO A 2 -8.90 -35.80 -43.37
N SER A 3 -7.89 -34.95 -43.48
CA SER A 3 -7.29 -34.29 -42.32
C SER A 3 -6.72 -32.94 -42.74
N ALA A 4 -7.61 -31.95 -42.75
CA ALA A 4 -7.28 -30.55 -42.69
C ALA A 4 -6.87 -30.20 -41.25
N THR A 5 -5.60 -29.90 -41.02
CA THR A 5 -5.16 -29.16 -39.82
C THR A 5 -3.80 -28.54 -40.10
N ARG A 6 -3.80 -27.25 -40.46
CA ARG A 6 -2.68 -26.30 -40.28
C ARG A 6 -3.09 -24.90 -40.74
N GLU A 7 -4.13 -24.37 -40.11
CA GLU A 7 -4.44 -22.93 -40.12
C GLU A 7 -4.69 -22.53 -38.67
N GLY A 8 -3.63 -22.11 -37.99
CA GLY A 8 -3.70 -21.66 -36.59
C GLY A 8 -2.42 -20.97 -36.09
N SER A 9 -1.40 -20.79 -36.93
CA SER A 9 -0.08 -20.32 -36.51
C SER A 9 0.37 -19.02 -37.18
N THR A 10 -0.55 -18.12 -37.55
CA THR A 10 -0.21 -16.98 -38.43
C THR A 10 -0.68 -15.60 -37.96
N VAL A 11 -0.83 -15.37 -36.64
CA VAL A 11 -0.96 -14.00 -36.10
C VAL A 11 -0.01 -13.74 -34.93
N ARG A 12 1.20 -14.32 -34.98
CA ARG A 12 2.36 -13.78 -34.23
C ARG A 12 3.03 -12.73 -35.12
N ARG A 13 2.30 -11.65 -35.44
CA ARG A 13 2.84 -10.52 -36.21
C ARG A 13 3.77 -9.71 -35.32
N GLN A 14 4.89 -9.32 -35.90
CA GLN A 14 6.00 -8.55 -35.32
C GLN A 14 5.49 -7.30 -34.57
N PHE A 15 5.39 -7.39 -33.25
CA PHE A 15 5.33 -6.23 -32.38
C PHE A 15 6.71 -6.06 -31.74
N SER A 16 7.21 -4.84 -31.64
CA SER A 16 8.33 -4.57 -30.72
C SER A 16 7.85 -4.82 -29.28
N ASP A 17 8.77 -5.16 -28.37
CA ASP A 17 8.43 -5.38 -26.95
C ASP A 17 7.61 -4.21 -26.39
N GLN A 18 7.95 -2.98 -26.79
CA GLN A 18 7.23 -1.76 -26.41
C GLN A 18 5.78 -1.70 -26.92
N GLN A 19 5.51 -2.21 -28.12
CA GLN A 19 4.13 -2.27 -28.65
C GLN A 19 3.32 -3.36 -27.97
N HIS A 20 3.96 -4.50 -27.64
CA HIS A 20 3.31 -5.56 -26.86
C HIS A 20 2.96 -5.10 -25.45
N ASP A 21 3.87 -4.37 -24.79
CA ASP A 21 3.65 -3.80 -23.47
C ASP A 21 2.48 -2.81 -23.44
N ALA A 22 2.43 -1.89 -24.41
CA ALA A 22 1.35 -0.93 -24.54
C ALA A 22 0.01 -1.63 -24.80
N TYR A 23 0.04 -2.73 -25.56
CA TYR A 23 -1.13 -3.55 -25.84
C TYR A 23 -1.65 -4.26 -24.57
N VAL A 24 -0.79 -4.96 -23.85
CA VAL A 24 -1.14 -5.62 -22.57
C VAL A 24 -1.65 -4.59 -21.56
N GLY A 25 -1.03 -3.41 -21.48
CA GLY A 25 -1.48 -2.32 -20.61
C GLY A 25 -2.88 -1.80 -20.97
N HIS A 26 -3.23 -1.72 -22.25
CA HIS A 26 -4.58 -1.36 -22.68
C HIS A 26 -5.62 -2.41 -22.26
N LEU A 27 -5.34 -3.69 -22.53
CA LEU A 27 -6.23 -4.80 -22.15
C LEU A 27 -6.41 -4.88 -20.62
N LEU A 28 -5.32 -4.76 -19.87
CA LEU A 28 -5.36 -4.78 -18.41
C LEU A 28 -6.20 -3.61 -17.88
N ARG A 29 -6.07 -2.40 -18.45
CA ARG A 29 -6.92 -1.26 -18.07
C ARG A 29 -8.41 -1.53 -18.28
N ASP A 30 -8.78 -2.24 -19.34
CA ASP A 30 -10.18 -2.62 -19.54
C ASP A 30 -10.65 -3.66 -18.51
N ALA A 31 -9.80 -4.60 -18.12
CA ALA A 31 -10.11 -5.54 -17.04
C ALA A 31 -10.26 -4.83 -15.68
N LEU A 32 -9.35 -3.91 -15.36
CA LEU A 32 -9.37 -3.12 -14.12
C LEU A 32 -10.51 -2.10 -14.08
N SER A 33 -11.06 -1.69 -15.22
CA SER A 33 -12.25 -0.83 -15.27
C SER A 33 -13.57 -1.61 -15.32
N GLY A 34 -13.52 -2.94 -15.33
CA GLY A 34 -14.70 -3.81 -15.44
C GLY A 34 -15.35 -3.78 -16.82
N ARG A 35 -14.62 -3.32 -17.84
CA ARG A 35 -15.09 -3.19 -19.23
C ARG A 35 -14.53 -4.28 -20.16
N ALA A 36 -13.63 -5.13 -19.67
CA ALA A 36 -13.10 -6.25 -20.43
C ALA A 36 -14.19 -7.26 -20.81
N SER A 37 -14.17 -7.68 -22.07
CA SER A 37 -14.94 -8.84 -22.52
C SER A 37 -14.26 -10.14 -22.10
N ALA A 38 -14.95 -11.27 -22.28
CA ALA A 38 -14.39 -12.59 -22.01
C ALA A 38 -13.15 -12.88 -22.89
N GLU A 39 -13.14 -12.40 -24.14
CA GLU A 39 -11.98 -12.55 -25.03
C GLU A 39 -10.76 -11.78 -24.50
N VAL A 40 -10.96 -10.56 -23.99
CA VAL A 40 -9.87 -9.76 -23.40
C VAL A 40 -9.31 -10.44 -22.15
N LEU A 41 -10.17 -11.00 -21.30
CA LEU A 41 -9.73 -11.74 -20.12
C LEU A 41 -8.95 -13.00 -20.51
N ALA A 42 -9.38 -13.72 -21.54
CA ALA A 42 -8.68 -14.91 -22.04
C ALA A 42 -7.32 -14.57 -22.66
N GLU A 43 -7.23 -13.46 -23.38
CA GLU A 43 -5.97 -12.98 -23.94
C GLU A 43 -4.95 -12.58 -22.86
N LEU A 44 -5.42 -12.10 -21.71
CA LEU A 44 -4.61 -11.86 -20.52
C LEU A 44 -4.34 -13.13 -19.68
N GLY A 45 -4.86 -14.29 -20.08
CA GLY A 45 -4.77 -15.54 -19.31
C GLY A 45 -5.53 -15.51 -17.97
N LEU A 46 -6.50 -14.60 -17.84
CA LEU A 46 -7.29 -14.41 -16.63
C LEU A 46 -8.58 -15.23 -16.61
N ASP A 47 -9.11 -15.63 -17.77
CA ASP A 47 -10.32 -16.47 -17.86
C ASP A 47 -10.20 -17.82 -17.11
N LEU A 48 -8.99 -18.38 -17.09
CA LEU A 48 -8.66 -19.64 -16.41
C LEU A 48 -8.18 -19.43 -14.96
N LEU A 49 -8.19 -18.21 -14.45
CA LEU A 49 -7.76 -17.93 -13.08
C LEU A 49 -8.83 -18.40 -12.08
N GLU A 50 -8.71 -19.65 -11.65
CA GLU A 50 -9.58 -20.22 -10.62
C GLU A 50 -9.20 -19.75 -9.21
N GLU A 51 -7.94 -19.36 -9.03
CA GLU A 51 -7.37 -18.88 -7.77
C GLU A 51 -7.59 -17.38 -7.57
N HIS A 52 -7.33 -16.89 -6.35
CA HIS A 52 -7.36 -15.46 -6.08
C HIS A 52 -6.03 -14.83 -6.50
N CYS A 53 -6.07 -13.56 -6.88
CA CYS A 53 -4.87 -12.75 -7.06
C CYS A 53 -4.97 -11.49 -6.19
N VAL A 54 -3.82 -10.86 -5.94
CA VAL A 54 -3.77 -9.48 -5.47
C VAL A 54 -3.38 -8.57 -6.62
N VAL A 55 -3.94 -7.37 -6.62
CA VAL A 55 -3.49 -6.26 -7.47
C VAL A 55 -2.44 -5.50 -6.68
N LEU A 56 -1.25 -5.38 -7.27
CA LEU A 56 -0.20 -4.50 -6.81
C LEU A 56 -0.13 -3.30 -7.74
N VAL A 57 -0.19 -2.10 -7.17
CA VAL A 57 0.05 -0.84 -7.87
C VAL A 57 1.35 -0.25 -7.35
N ALA A 58 2.28 0.08 -8.24
CA ALA A 58 3.54 0.71 -7.90
C ALA A 58 3.67 2.06 -8.63
N ALA A 59 3.98 3.13 -7.90
CA ALA A 59 4.10 4.47 -8.45
C ALA A 59 5.38 5.14 -7.96
N LEU A 60 6.12 5.74 -8.89
CA LEU A 60 7.29 6.56 -8.57
C LEU A 60 6.88 7.71 -7.64
N ASP A 61 7.73 8.02 -6.65
CA ASP A 61 7.43 9.05 -5.66
C ASP A 61 7.78 10.46 -6.11
N ARG A 62 8.73 10.58 -7.04
CA ARG A 62 9.15 11.86 -7.59
C ARG A 62 8.77 11.95 -9.06
N PRO A 63 8.37 13.14 -9.52
CA PRO A 63 8.34 13.42 -10.95
C PRO A 63 9.78 13.39 -11.47
N ALA A 64 10.09 12.33 -12.21
CA ALA A 64 11.24 12.16 -13.06
C ALA A 64 11.56 13.39 -13.94
N ALA A 65 12.85 13.66 -14.19
CA ALA A 65 13.28 14.72 -15.11
C ALA A 65 12.95 14.34 -16.57
N ASP A 66 13.08 13.05 -16.89
CA ASP A 66 12.53 12.42 -18.09
C ASP A 66 11.49 11.38 -17.68
N ARG A 67 10.25 11.84 -17.53
CA ARG A 67 9.13 11.01 -17.04
C ARG A 67 8.88 9.78 -17.88
N LEU A 68 9.05 9.86 -19.20
CA LEU A 68 8.72 8.74 -20.07
C LEU A 68 9.80 7.65 -20.00
N ALA A 69 11.08 8.03 -20.00
CA ALA A 69 12.18 7.08 -19.91
C ALA A 69 12.24 6.39 -18.53
N GLU A 70 12.11 7.16 -17.44
CA GLU A 70 12.11 6.61 -16.08
C GLU A 70 10.90 5.69 -15.85
N GLN A 71 9.71 6.06 -16.33
CA GLN A 71 8.53 5.20 -16.25
C GLN A 71 8.70 3.89 -17.05
N SER A 72 9.26 3.98 -18.26
CA SER A 72 9.50 2.79 -19.10
C SER A 72 10.50 1.85 -18.45
N HIS A 73 11.57 2.38 -17.85
CA HIS A 73 12.56 1.60 -17.11
C HIS A 73 11.93 0.94 -15.88
N PHE A 74 11.15 1.71 -15.10
CA PHE A 74 10.43 1.22 -13.93
C PHE A 74 9.46 0.08 -14.26
N ALA A 75 8.70 0.20 -15.36
CA ALA A 75 7.82 -0.86 -15.84
C ALA A 75 8.59 -2.12 -16.25
N ALA A 76 9.73 -1.97 -16.94
CA ALA A 76 10.58 -3.10 -17.30
C ALA A 76 11.15 -3.82 -16.06
N ALA A 77 11.53 -3.07 -15.02
CA ALA A 77 12.01 -3.60 -13.75
C ALA A 77 10.95 -4.48 -13.07
N TRP A 78 9.71 -3.99 -12.99
CA TRP A 78 8.59 -4.72 -12.42
C TRP A 78 8.24 -5.98 -13.20
N ARG A 79 8.20 -5.92 -14.54
CA ARG A 79 7.99 -7.13 -15.35
C ARG A 79 9.09 -8.17 -15.11
N SER A 80 10.34 -7.73 -15.13
CA SER A 80 11.48 -8.61 -14.85
C SER A 80 11.41 -9.20 -13.44
N ALA A 81 10.92 -8.44 -12.46
CA ALA A 81 10.70 -8.93 -11.11
C ALA A 81 9.58 -9.98 -11.04
N THR A 82 8.43 -9.74 -11.67
CA THR A 82 7.32 -10.70 -11.69
C THR A 82 7.68 -11.99 -12.44
N ASP A 83 8.44 -11.88 -13.53
CA ASP A 83 8.92 -13.03 -14.31
C ASP A 83 9.89 -13.90 -13.50
N ARG A 84 10.83 -13.28 -12.77
CA ARG A 84 11.76 -13.99 -11.86
C ARG A 84 11.04 -14.75 -10.74
N LEU A 85 9.85 -14.28 -10.35
CA LEU A 85 9.02 -14.94 -9.36
C LEU A 85 8.17 -16.06 -9.96
N GLY A 86 8.23 -16.26 -11.29
CA GLY A 86 7.44 -17.26 -12.01
C GLY A 86 5.96 -16.89 -12.13
N SER A 87 5.59 -15.62 -11.95
CA SER A 87 4.22 -15.17 -12.17
C SER A 87 3.90 -15.21 -13.66
N THR A 88 2.78 -15.86 -14.01
CA THR A 88 2.23 -15.84 -15.39
C THR A 88 1.16 -14.77 -15.56
N LEU A 89 0.86 -14.01 -14.50
CA LEU A 89 -0.19 -13.00 -14.52
C LEU A 89 0.33 -11.65 -15.06
N PRO A 90 -0.55 -10.84 -15.68
CA PRO A 90 -0.17 -9.57 -16.30
C PRO A 90 0.55 -8.59 -15.35
N CYS A 91 1.60 -7.96 -15.89
CA CYS A 91 2.30 -6.83 -15.30
C CYS A 91 2.49 -5.76 -16.40
N ALA A 92 1.93 -4.57 -16.21
CA ALA A 92 1.89 -3.56 -17.27
C ALA A 92 2.07 -2.13 -16.77
N ASP A 93 2.58 -1.28 -17.66
CA ASP A 93 2.64 0.16 -17.49
C ASP A 93 1.28 0.80 -17.80
N LEU A 94 0.74 1.54 -16.84
CA LEU A 94 -0.50 2.32 -16.96
C LEU A 94 -0.21 3.84 -17.06
N ALA A 95 0.98 4.21 -17.56
CA ALA A 95 1.51 5.54 -17.84
C ALA A 95 1.97 6.35 -16.62
N THR A 96 1.30 6.22 -15.48
CA THR A 96 1.71 6.90 -14.22
C THR A 96 2.10 5.93 -13.11
N GLU A 97 1.85 4.65 -13.34
CA GLU A 97 2.03 3.57 -12.37
C GLU A 97 2.18 2.26 -13.13
N VAL A 98 2.78 1.29 -12.45
CA VAL A 98 2.84 -0.08 -12.90
C VAL A 98 1.80 -0.88 -12.12
N VAL A 99 1.05 -1.71 -12.82
CA VAL A 99 0.09 -2.63 -12.19
C VAL A 99 0.51 -4.06 -12.47
N ALA A 100 0.65 -4.84 -11.40
CA ALA A 100 0.94 -6.26 -11.46
C ALA A 100 -0.17 -7.05 -10.78
N LEU A 101 -0.64 -8.09 -11.45
CA LEU A 101 -1.47 -9.13 -10.83
C LEU A 101 -0.53 -10.21 -10.29
N LEU A 102 -0.72 -10.59 -9.02
CA LEU A 102 0.13 -11.60 -8.38
C LEU A 102 -0.75 -12.74 -7.85
N PRO A 103 -0.46 -14.00 -8.20
CA PRO A 103 -1.27 -15.12 -7.75
C PRO A 103 -1.15 -15.32 -6.25
N VAL A 104 -2.26 -15.67 -5.61
CA VAL A 104 -2.32 -16.03 -4.19
C VAL A 104 -2.77 -17.48 -4.09
N GLY A 105 -1.87 -18.34 -3.64
CA GLY A 105 -2.21 -19.73 -3.33
C GLY A 105 -3.12 -19.81 -2.10
N GLY A 106 -4.13 -20.69 -2.17
CA GLY A 106 -4.98 -21.06 -1.04
C GLY A 106 -6.12 -20.08 -0.74
N ALA A 107 -6.68 -20.17 0.48
CA ALA A 107 -7.81 -19.36 0.89
C ALA A 107 -7.40 -17.89 1.08
N PRO A 108 -8.28 -16.92 0.74
CA PRO A 108 -7.99 -15.51 0.94
C PRO A 108 -7.74 -15.21 2.42
N SER A 109 -6.64 -14.52 2.71
CA SER A 109 -6.29 -14.06 4.04
C SER A 109 -5.84 -12.59 3.98
N ARG A 110 -5.79 -11.93 5.14
CA ARG A 110 -5.35 -10.52 5.23
C ARG A 110 -3.93 -10.28 4.70
N ARG A 111 -3.07 -11.31 4.77
CA ARG A 111 -1.68 -11.30 4.31
C ARG A 111 -1.46 -12.15 3.05
N ALA A 112 -2.54 -12.40 2.31
CA ALA A 112 -2.47 -13.09 1.03
C ALA A 112 -1.45 -12.45 0.09
N GLY A 113 -0.50 -13.25 -0.41
CA GLY A 113 0.51 -12.80 -1.36
C GLY A 113 1.61 -11.92 -0.74
N GLU A 114 1.68 -11.74 0.58
CA GLU A 114 2.65 -10.83 1.22
C GLU A 114 4.10 -11.17 0.89
N ASP A 115 4.53 -12.43 0.99
CA ASP A 115 5.88 -12.86 0.63
C ASP A 115 6.22 -12.52 -0.83
N LEU A 116 5.28 -12.79 -1.74
CA LEU A 116 5.45 -12.54 -3.16
C LEU A 116 5.58 -11.04 -3.47
N VAL A 117 4.74 -10.22 -2.83
CA VAL A 117 4.82 -8.75 -2.88
C VAL A 117 6.17 -8.26 -2.36
N GLN A 118 6.59 -8.71 -1.18
CA GLN A 118 7.84 -8.26 -0.56
C GLN A 118 9.05 -8.61 -1.44
N ARG A 119 9.07 -9.80 -2.04
CA ARG A 119 10.12 -10.22 -2.97
C ARG A 119 10.11 -9.43 -4.27
N ALA A 120 8.93 -9.12 -4.82
CA ALA A 120 8.81 -8.27 -6.02
C ALA A 120 9.33 -6.85 -5.73
N VAL A 121 8.89 -6.25 -4.63
CA VAL A 121 9.34 -4.93 -4.16
C VAL A 121 10.86 -4.93 -3.94
N ALA A 122 11.41 -5.92 -3.23
CA ALA A 122 12.84 -6.01 -2.97
C ALA A 122 13.68 -6.17 -4.24
N THR A 123 13.11 -6.77 -5.29
CA THR A 123 13.77 -6.95 -6.58
C THR A 123 13.88 -5.63 -7.36
N VAL A 124 12.87 -4.76 -7.25
CA VAL A 124 12.84 -3.44 -7.91
C VAL A 124 13.51 -2.36 -7.06
N ALA A 125 13.49 -2.53 -5.73
CA ALA A 125 14.17 -1.68 -4.78
C ALA A 125 15.69 -1.75 -4.99
N GLY A 126 16.23 -0.76 -5.69
CA GLY A 126 17.63 -0.72 -6.12
C GLY A 126 17.85 0.10 -7.39
N GLU A 127 16.80 0.34 -8.18
CA GLU A 127 16.91 0.99 -9.51
C GLU A 127 16.77 2.54 -9.49
N GLY A 128 16.87 3.18 -8.33
CA GLY A 128 16.81 4.64 -8.19
C GLY A 128 15.38 5.22 -8.22
N GLY A 129 15.24 6.50 -7.86
CA GLY A 129 13.97 7.24 -7.95
C GLY A 129 13.00 7.13 -6.76
N GLY A 130 12.98 5.99 -6.05
CA GLY A 130 12.04 5.73 -4.95
C GLY A 130 10.60 5.55 -5.43
N PHE A 131 9.91 4.54 -4.92
CA PHE A 131 8.53 4.25 -5.31
C PHE A 131 7.70 3.82 -4.10
N THR A 132 6.39 4.03 -4.22
CA THR A 132 5.40 3.55 -3.26
C THR A 132 4.57 2.46 -3.91
N CYS A 133 4.28 1.41 -3.14
CA CYS A 133 3.41 0.31 -3.54
C CYS A 133 2.14 0.26 -2.70
N GLY A 134 1.03 -0.07 -3.35
CA GLY A 134 -0.25 -0.37 -2.72
C GLY A 134 -0.73 -1.74 -3.16
N VAL A 135 -1.27 -2.50 -2.22
CA VAL A 135 -1.70 -3.89 -2.45
C VAL A 135 -3.15 -4.04 -2.07
N SER A 136 -3.94 -4.63 -2.96
CA SER A 136 -5.34 -4.94 -2.73
C SER A 136 -5.55 -6.10 -1.75
N ARG A 137 -6.81 -6.36 -1.40
CA ARG A 137 -7.20 -7.68 -0.90
C ARG A 137 -7.10 -8.72 -2.02
N ALA A 138 -6.99 -9.98 -1.64
CA ALA A 138 -7.15 -11.09 -2.57
C ALA A 138 -8.55 -11.05 -3.21
N ALA A 139 -8.60 -11.11 -4.53
CA ALA A 139 -9.82 -11.05 -5.32
C ALA A 139 -9.76 -12.06 -6.47
N ARG A 140 -10.94 -12.46 -6.95
CA ARG A 140 -11.07 -13.15 -8.24
C ARG A 140 -11.08 -12.13 -9.37
N VAL A 141 -11.00 -12.60 -10.60
CA VAL A 141 -11.05 -11.78 -11.83
C VAL A 141 -12.23 -10.81 -11.84
N THR A 142 -13.40 -11.25 -11.42
CA THR A 142 -14.62 -10.42 -11.34
C THR A 142 -14.52 -9.28 -10.33
N GLY A 143 -13.60 -9.36 -9.37
CA GLY A 143 -13.32 -8.34 -8.36
C GLY A 143 -12.14 -7.44 -8.68
N LEU A 144 -11.51 -7.59 -9.85
CA LEU A 144 -10.34 -6.78 -10.25
C LEU A 144 -10.57 -5.27 -10.18
N PRO A 145 -11.74 -4.72 -10.58
CA PRO A 145 -11.95 -3.28 -10.47
C PRO A 145 -11.87 -2.77 -9.03
N THR A 146 -12.55 -3.48 -8.11
CA THR A 146 -12.48 -3.15 -6.68
C THR A 146 -11.07 -3.37 -6.14
N ALA A 147 -10.37 -4.43 -6.54
CA ALA A 147 -9.01 -4.69 -6.08
C ALA A 147 -8.04 -3.60 -6.55
N TYR A 148 -8.18 -3.11 -7.78
CA TYR A 148 -7.39 -1.99 -8.28
C TYR A 148 -7.65 -0.70 -7.51
N ASP A 149 -8.92 -0.34 -7.27
CA ASP A 149 -9.26 0.82 -6.43
C ASP A 149 -8.63 0.70 -5.02
N GLN A 150 -8.63 -0.51 -4.44
CA GLN A 150 -8.01 -0.77 -3.15
C GLN A 150 -6.49 -0.54 -3.19
N ALA A 151 -5.81 -1.09 -4.20
CA ALA A 151 -4.37 -0.96 -4.36
C ALA A 151 -3.96 0.50 -4.62
N SER A 152 -4.64 1.21 -5.53
CA SER A 152 -4.39 2.63 -5.79
C SER A 152 -4.65 3.49 -4.54
N ARG A 153 -5.73 3.20 -3.79
CA ARG A 153 -5.98 3.89 -2.52
C ARG A 153 -4.90 3.59 -1.48
N ALA A 154 -4.33 2.38 -1.47
CA ALA A 154 -3.22 2.04 -0.58
C ALA A 154 -1.93 2.79 -0.92
N VAL A 155 -1.63 3.02 -2.21
CA VAL A 155 -0.54 3.92 -2.61
C VAL A 155 -0.79 5.33 -2.07
N GLU A 156 -1.98 5.89 -2.30
CA GLU A 156 -2.31 7.26 -1.91
C GLU A 156 -2.23 7.47 -0.39
N VAL A 157 -2.88 6.59 0.37
CA VAL A 157 -2.92 6.67 1.84
C VAL A 157 -1.54 6.38 2.42
N GLY A 158 -0.87 5.33 1.96
CA GLY A 158 0.47 4.98 2.42
C GLY A 158 1.46 6.12 2.23
N ARG A 159 1.48 6.71 1.03
CA ARG A 159 2.34 7.86 0.72
C ARG A 159 2.03 9.07 1.58
N ARG A 160 0.74 9.34 1.86
CA ARG A 160 0.32 10.47 2.67
C ARG A 160 0.70 10.32 4.14
N VAL A 161 0.65 9.11 4.68
CA VAL A 161 0.86 8.85 6.12
C VAL A 161 2.33 8.60 6.44
N HIS A 162 3.04 7.90 5.56
CA HIS A 162 4.41 7.44 5.83
C HIS A 162 5.47 8.04 4.91
N GLY A 163 5.06 8.89 3.95
CA GLY A 163 5.94 9.41 2.91
C GLY A 163 6.18 8.41 1.78
N GLY A 164 7.14 8.72 0.90
CA GLY A 164 7.52 7.83 -0.20
C GLY A 164 8.32 6.60 0.26
N GLY A 165 8.46 5.61 -0.61
CA GLY A 165 9.27 4.41 -0.37
C GLY A 165 8.54 3.31 0.41
N VAL A 166 7.22 3.39 0.56
CA VAL A 166 6.47 2.47 1.41
C VAL A 166 5.67 1.46 0.61
N THR A 167 5.44 0.28 1.18
CA THR A 167 4.51 -0.72 0.65
C THR A 167 3.35 -0.86 1.63
N SER A 168 2.14 -0.57 1.18
CA SER A 168 0.95 -0.56 2.03
C SER A 168 -0.09 -1.57 1.54
N PHE A 169 -0.50 -2.47 2.43
CA PHE A 169 -1.62 -3.37 2.17
C PHE A 169 -2.92 -2.67 2.55
N PHE A 170 -3.94 -2.76 1.70
CA PHE A 170 -5.21 -2.07 1.90
C PHE A 170 -5.88 -2.40 3.24
N ASP A 171 -5.74 -3.64 3.71
CA ASP A 171 -6.27 -4.07 4.99
C ASP A 171 -5.52 -3.48 6.20
N ASP A 172 -4.27 -3.05 6.03
CA ASP A 172 -3.48 -2.48 7.12
C ASP A 172 -3.74 -0.99 7.33
N LEU A 173 -4.30 -0.31 6.33
CA LEU A 173 -4.52 1.14 6.37
C LEU A 173 -5.53 1.57 7.45
N GLY A 174 -6.44 0.69 7.90
CA GLY A 174 -7.35 0.96 9.02
C GLY A 174 -8.00 2.34 9.02
N VAL A 175 -7.83 3.09 10.11
CA VAL A 175 -8.37 4.45 10.32
C VAL A 175 -7.74 5.48 9.38
N ASP A 176 -6.51 5.25 8.93
CA ASP A 176 -5.78 6.18 8.07
C ASP A 176 -6.51 6.40 6.74
N ARG A 177 -7.27 5.40 6.27
CA ARG A 177 -8.16 5.54 5.09
C ARG A 177 -9.24 6.60 5.29
N LEU A 178 -9.85 6.62 6.48
CA LEU A 178 -10.90 7.56 6.85
C LEU A 178 -10.31 8.96 6.99
N LEU A 179 -9.18 9.08 7.69
CA LEU A 179 -8.47 10.35 7.85
C LEU A 179 -7.99 10.93 6.52
N ALA A 180 -7.54 10.08 5.60
CA ALA A 180 -7.17 10.49 4.25
C ALA A 180 -8.36 10.87 3.36
N SER A 181 -9.60 10.58 3.75
CA SER A 181 -10.80 11.01 3.01
C SER A 181 -11.29 12.39 3.42
N VAL A 182 -10.83 12.92 4.56
CA VAL A 182 -11.16 14.26 5.02
C VAL A 182 -10.39 15.29 4.17
N THR A 183 -11.13 16.13 3.45
CA THR A 183 -10.57 17.16 2.58
C THR A 183 -9.99 18.33 3.37
N ASP A 184 -10.65 18.73 4.46
CA ASP A 184 -10.18 19.82 5.32
C ASP A 184 -9.08 19.33 6.27
N ARG A 185 -7.83 19.60 5.88
CA ARG A 185 -6.65 19.20 6.65
C ARG A 185 -6.36 20.15 7.81
N ASP A 186 -6.85 21.38 7.73
CA ASP A 186 -6.64 22.36 8.79
C ASP A 186 -7.55 22.04 9.98
N GLU A 187 -8.77 21.58 9.71
CA GLU A 187 -9.67 21.06 10.75
C GLU A 187 -9.09 19.81 11.44
N LEU A 188 -8.54 18.85 10.69
CA LEU A 188 -7.86 17.69 11.30
C LEU A 188 -6.69 18.12 12.20
N ARG A 189 -5.88 19.07 11.74
CA ARG A 189 -4.76 19.61 12.53
C ARG A 189 -5.26 20.39 13.74
N ALA A 190 -6.34 21.15 13.64
CA ALA A 190 -6.96 21.85 14.75
C ALA A 190 -7.44 20.86 15.81
N PHE A 191 -8.19 19.83 15.43
CA PHE A 191 -8.57 18.73 16.31
C PHE A 191 -7.35 18.11 17.01
N ALA A 192 -6.29 17.79 16.27
CA ALA A 192 -5.10 17.20 16.85
C ALA A 192 -4.42 18.12 17.87
N ARG A 193 -4.37 19.44 17.61
CA ARG A 193 -3.86 20.45 18.57
C ARG A 193 -4.72 20.52 19.82
N ASP A 194 -6.05 20.52 19.67
CA ASP A 194 -6.97 20.61 20.80
C ASP A 194 -6.86 19.39 21.71
N VAL A 195 -6.71 18.19 21.13
CA VAL A 195 -6.57 16.94 21.88
C VAL A 195 -5.19 16.79 22.52
N LEU A 196 -4.11 17.06 21.78
CA LEU A 196 -2.75 16.91 22.30
C LEU A 196 -2.34 18.06 23.22
N GLY A 197 -2.97 19.23 23.07
CA GLY A 197 -2.66 20.43 23.84
C GLY A 197 -1.17 20.77 23.75
N PRO A 198 -0.47 20.93 24.89
CA PRO A 198 0.98 21.19 24.89
C PRO A 198 1.83 20.10 24.24
N LEU A 199 1.32 18.86 24.12
CA LEU A 199 2.01 17.80 23.39
C LEU A 199 2.03 18.02 21.88
N ALA A 200 1.31 19.01 21.34
CA ALA A 200 1.45 19.44 19.94
C ALA A 200 2.66 20.39 19.72
N GLY A 201 3.46 20.70 20.76
CA GLY A 201 4.65 21.54 20.61
C GLY A 201 5.73 20.93 19.72
N GLU A 202 6.55 21.77 19.09
CA GLU A 202 7.71 21.34 18.28
C GLU A 202 8.99 21.18 19.12
N ASP A 203 8.93 21.44 20.42
CA ASP A 203 10.08 21.30 21.30
C ASP A 203 10.43 19.82 21.57
N PRO A 204 11.71 19.50 21.87
CA PRO A 204 12.15 18.13 22.11
C PRO A 204 11.45 17.43 23.28
N GLU A 205 10.93 18.17 24.27
CA GLU A 205 10.21 17.58 25.38
C GLU A 205 8.82 17.11 24.94
N ALA A 206 8.07 17.94 24.22
CA ALA A 206 6.78 17.57 23.63
C ALA A 206 6.92 16.37 22.68
N GLU A 207 7.92 16.40 21.80
CA GLU A 207 8.23 15.27 20.91
C GLU A 207 8.53 13.99 21.68
N GLY A 208 9.41 14.06 22.68
CA GLY A 208 9.72 12.92 23.53
C GLY A 208 8.50 12.37 24.27
N LEU A 209 7.58 13.22 24.72
CA LEU A 209 6.34 12.78 25.35
C LEU A 209 5.35 12.17 24.35
N ARG A 210 5.28 12.65 23.11
CA ARG A 210 4.50 12.00 22.03
C ARG A 210 5.02 10.59 21.74
N VAL A 211 6.33 10.40 21.64
CA VAL A 211 6.95 9.08 21.47
C VAL A 211 6.59 8.16 22.64
N THR A 212 6.63 8.67 23.87
CA THR A 212 6.23 7.89 25.05
C THR A 212 4.75 7.54 25.04
N LEU A 213 3.88 8.46 24.65
CA LEU A 213 2.44 8.23 24.53
C LEU A 213 2.12 7.17 23.47
N GLN A 214 2.81 7.19 22.33
CA GLN A 214 2.67 6.15 21.31
C GLN A 214 3.04 4.77 21.87
N ALA A 215 4.18 4.64 22.53
CA ALA A 215 4.60 3.37 23.13
C ALA A 215 3.67 2.89 24.28
N LEU A 216 3.04 3.83 25.00
CA LEU A 216 2.01 3.49 25.98
C LEU A 216 0.74 2.96 25.28
N LEU A 217 0.31 3.56 24.17
CA LEU A 217 -0.81 3.05 23.37
C LEU A 217 -0.52 1.65 22.81
N ASP A 218 0.68 1.45 22.24
CA ASP A 218 1.09 0.18 21.63
C ASP A 218 1.13 -0.99 22.63
N THR A 219 1.37 -0.69 23.90
CA THR A 219 1.39 -1.68 24.99
C THR A 219 0.10 -1.69 25.81
N ASN A 220 -0.97 -1.06 25.32
CA ASN A 220 -2.26 -0.91 25.99
C ASN A 220 -2.13 -0.39 27.44
N PHE A 221 -1.28 0.63 27.60
CA PHE A 221 -0.89 1.27 28.86
C PHE A 221 -0.23 0.34 29.90
N ASN A 222 0.36 -0.78 29.47
CA ASN A 222 1.22 -1.57 30.34
C ASN A 222 2.55 -0.83 30.57
N VAL A 223 2.65 -0.13 31.70
CA VAL A 223 3.81 0.68 32.09
C VAL A 223 5.12 -0.10 32.07
N ALA A 224 5.10 -1.39 32.45
CA ALA A 224 6.32 -2.20 32.46
C ALA A 224 6.77 -2.55 31.03
N GLU A 225 5.86 -2.92 30.14
CA GLU A 225 6.16 -3.17 28.73
C GLU A 225 6.64 -1.90 28.02
N ALA A 226 5.93 -0.77 28.20
CA ALA A 226 6.31 0.51 27.61
C ALA A 226 7.70 0.97 28.10
N ALA A 227 8.01 0.78 29.39
CA ALA A 227 9.32 1.09 29.95
C ALA A 227 10.43 0.26 29.30
N ARG A 228 10.22 -1.04 29.10
CA ARG A 228 11.19 -1.90 28.40
C ARG A 228 11.36 -1.50 26.94
N ALA A 229 10.27 -1.20 26.23
CA ALA A 229 10.31 -0.78 24.83
C ALA A 229 11.11 0.52 24.62
N GLN A 230 11.09 1.45 25.57
CA GLN A 230 11.85 2.71 25.54
C GLN A 230 13.15 2.69 26.37
N PHE A 231 13.55 1.52 26.90
CA PHE A 231 14.74 1.38 27.77
C PHE A 231 14.75 2.31 28.99
N PHE A 232 13.57 2.61 29.54
CA PHE A 232 13.42 3.40 30.75
C PHE A 232 13.24 2.52 32.00
N HIS A 233 13.63 3.05 33.15
CA HIS A 233 13.23 2.46 34.43
C HIS A 233 11.72 2.63 34.64
N TYR A 234 11.08 1.66 35.31
CA TYR A 234 9.64 1.65 35.56
C TYR A 234 9.12 2.97 36.17
N ASN A 235 9.81 3.49 37.19
CA ASN A 235 9.42 4.75 37.85
C ASN A 235 9.45 5.96 36.90
N THR A 236 10.43 6.00 35.99
CA THR A 236 10.53 7.07 34.98
C THR A 236 9.33 7.02 34.04
N MET A 237 8.95 5.83 33.58
CA MET A 237 7.76 5.66 32.73
C MET A 237 6.48 6.07 33.45
N ARG A 238 6.33 5.68 34.73
CA ARG A 238 5.18 6.08 35.56
C ARG A 238 5.09 7.60 35.71
N TYR A 239 6.22 8.29 35.92
CA TYR A 239 6.26 9.75 35.98
C TYR A 239 5.85 10.38 34.64
N ARG A 240 6.34 9.85 33.52
CA ARG A 240 5.98 10.35 32.18
C ARG A 240 4.50 10.13 31.88
N LEU A 241 3.93 8.98 32.21
CA LEU A 241 2.49 8.72 32.10
C LEU A 241 1.68 9.75 32.90
N ALA A 242 2.03 9.99 34.16
CA ALA A 242 1.35 10.98 34.99
C ALA A 242 1.51 12.43 34.47
N LYS A 243 2.63 12.75 33.79
CA LYS A 243 2.79 14.03 33.10
C LYS A 243 1.86 14.10 31.88
N ILE A 244 1.82 13.06 31.06
CA ILE A 244 0.94 12.99 29.88
C ILE A 244 -0.54 13.13 30.28
N GLU A 245 -0.99 12.41 31.31
CA GLU A 245 -2.40 12.45 31.74
C GLU A 245 -2.83 13.83 32.26
N ARG A 246 -1.90 14.63 32.79
CA ARG A 246 -2.18 16.02 33.16
C ARG A 246 -2.36 16.93 31.95
N LEU A 247 -1.80 16.56 30.79
CA LEU A 247 -1.83 17.37 29.57
C LEU A 247 -3.03 17.01 28.68
N VAL A 248 -3.34 15.72 28.54
CA VAL A 248 -4.39 15.23 27.60
C VAL A 248 -5.60 14.60 28.30
N GLY A 249 -5.61 14.57 29.63
CA GLY A 249 -6.66 13.90 30.41
C GLY A 249 -6.37 12.42 30.69
N PRO A 250 -7.34 11.68 31.26
CA PRO A 250 -7.15 10.32 31.80
C PRO A 250 -7.06 9.23 30.71
N VAL A 251 -6.11 9.37 29.78
CA VAL A 251 -5.96 8.54 28.57
C VAL A 251 -5.78 7.03 28.87
N SER A 252 -5.23 6.67 30.04
CA SER A 252 -5.06 5.26 30.42
C SER A 252 -6.36 4.57 30.86
N SER A 253 -7.35 5.33 31.34
CA SER A 253 -8.58 4.81 31.94
C SER A 253 -9.86 5.18 31.19
N ASP A 254 -9.85 6.29 30.46
CA ASP A 254 -10.97 6.72 29.62
C ASP A 254 -10.76 6.29 28.17
N ALA A 255 -11.67 5.44 27.66
CA ALA A 255 -11.60 4.92 26.30
C ALA A 255 -11.85 5.99 25.22
N ARG A 256 -12.64 7.02 25.52
CA ARG A 256 -12.93 8.11 24.57
C ARG A 256 -11.70 8.99 24.40
N VAL A 257 -11.10 9.42 25.52
CA VAL A 257 -9.84 10.20 25.50
C VAL A 257 -8.74 9.42 24.79
N ARG A 258 -8.65 8.11 25.04
CA ARG A 258 -7.67 7.24 24.37
C ARG A 258 -7.84 7.20 22.86
N LEU A 259 -9.07 7.08 22.37
CA LEU A 259 -9.35 7.11 20.94
C LEU A 259 -8.98 8.46 20.33
N ASP A 260 -9.42 9.55 20.95
CA ASP A 260 -9.15 10.90 20.46
C ASP A 260 -7.64 11.16 20.39
N VAL A 261 -6.88 10.79 21.43
CA VAL A 261 -5.42 10.89 21.46
C VAL A 261 -4.74 10.02 20.40
N ALA A 262 -5.19 8.78 20.22
CA ALA A 262 -4.63 7.89 19.19
C ALA A 262 -4.82 8.44 17.78
N VAL A 263 -5.98 9.03 17.50
CA VAL A 263 -6.25 9.71 16.22
C VAL A 263 -5.43 10.99 16.10
N ALA A 264 -5.33 11.79 17.16
CA ALA A 264 -4.56 13.02 17.15
C ALA A 264 -3.06 12.77 16.89
N LEU A 265 -2.48 11.72 17.48
CA LEU A 265 -1.10 11.32 17.18
C LEU A 265 -0.89 10.92 15.72
N ARG A 266 -1.86 10.23 15.10
CA ARG A 266 -1.81 9.86 13.66
C ARG A 266 -1.87 11.05 12.72
N VAL A 267 -2.54 12.13 13.14
CA VAL A 267 -2.66 13.37 12.35
C VAL A 267 -1.45 14.28 12.53
N TRP A 268 -0.81 14.23 13.71
CA TRP A 268 0.29 15.11 14.08
C TRP A 268 1.68 14.57 13.68
N GLY A 269 1.86 13.25 13.71
CA GLY A 269 3.08 12.57 13.24
C GLY A 269 3.16 12.50 11.72
#